data_AF-A0A8I0MYU8-F1
#
_entry.id   AF-A0A8I0MYU8-F1
#
_cell.length_a   1.000
_cell.length_b   1.000
_cell.length_c   1.000
_cell.angle_alpha   90.00
_cell.angle_beta   90.00
_cell.angle_gamma   90.00
#
_symmetry.space_group_name_H-M   'P 1'
#
loop_
_entity.id
_entity.type
_entity.pdbx_description
1 polymer ?
#
loop_
_entity_poly.entity_id
_entity_poly.type
_entity_poly.pdbx_seq_one_letter_code
_entity_poly.pdbx_strand_id
1 'polypeptide(L)'
;MKYIYGLTSLLFILGASGCSSESTTSDIVATEKIWAEIRLTADGNRARVVTEFNKNSSIGANIILSPSDKVQATVGNEVKVLEMDEDILDIDYQGYFSQPAKNTEFKLELIRSKENKTLTSTVVLPEEVLLYSPVASTYRKDSRIVVEWKPVNEPNTSLTLSFNASCTTNTGDPSSINHYVELDDNDGSYTILLGSIEGLHKDNLNKKKPCKSHVTLSRLKEGTVDSQFKSGSSIHAIQEKGSEELTILLN
;
A
#
# COMPACT_ATOMS: atom_id res chain seq x y z
N MET A 1 19.07 69.41 12.40
CA MET A 1 19.90 68.20 12.20
C MET A 1 18.95 67.08 11.81
N LYS A 2 19.05 66.59 10.56
CA LYS A 2 18.27 65.48 10.00
C LYS A 2 18.56 64.20 10.78
N TYR A 3 17.56 63.34 11.02
CA TYR A 3 17.68 61.89 10.78
C TYR A 3 16.29 61.26 10.63
N ILE A 4 16.08 60.69 9.44
CA ILE A 4 14.99 59.81 9.03
C ILE A 4 15.47 58.39 9.30
N TYR A 5 14.67 57.57 9.98
CA TYR A 5 14.74 56.11 9.95
C TYR A 5 13.29 55.64 10.17
N GLY A 6 12.57 55.00 9.26
CA GLY A 6 13.01 53.98 8.31
C GLY A 6 12.30 52.68 8.69
N LEU A 7 10.96 52.65 8.54
CA LEU A 7 10.10 51.52 8.86
C LEU A 7 10.40 50.38 7.86
N THR A 8 11.22 49.41 8.26
CA THR A 8 11.51 48.21 7.46
C THR A 8 10.57 47.10 7.91
N SER A 9 9.47 46.96 7.16
CA SER A 9 8.54 45.85 7.26
C SER A 9 9.18 44.61 6.62
N LEU A 10 9.51 43.61 7.43
CA LEU A 10 10.02 42.32 6.96
C LEU A 10 8.81 41.48 6.51
N LEU A 11 8.55 41.45 5.21
CA LEU A 11 7.53 40.60 4.61
C LEU A 11 8.06 39.16 4.55
N PHE A 12 7.69 38.33 5.52
CA PHE A 12 7.87 36.87 5.45
C PHE A 12 6.85 36.33 4.46
N ILE A 13 7.29 36.05 3.23
CA ILE A 13 6.52 35.27 2.26
C ILE A 13 6.58 33.82 2.75
N LEU A 14 5.56 33.38 3.48
CA LEU A 14 5.27 31.96 3.64
C LEU A 14 4.89 31.43 2.25
N GLY A 15 5.85 30.78 1.59
CA GLY A 15 5.55 29.88 0.48
C GLY A 15 4.75 28.71 1.02
N ALA A 16 3.43 28.86 1.08
CA ALA A 16 2.53 27.74 1.22
C ALA A 16 2.61 26.94 -0.09
N SER A 17 3.46 25.91 -0.11
CA SER A 17 3.22 24.76 -0.98
C SER A 17 1.93 24.12 -0.49
N GLY A 18 0.80 24.64 -0.96
CA GLY A 18 -0.51 24.04 -0.73
C GLY A 18 -0.53 22.70 -1.42
N CYS A 19 -0.36 21.62 -0.66
CA CYS A 19 -1.05 20.38 -0.99
C CYS A 19 -2.54 20.75 -1.05
N SER A 20 -3.10 20.94 -2.23
CA SER A 20 -4.52 21.18 -2.37
C SER A 20 -5.22 19.87 -2.04
N SER A 21 -5.79 19.78 -0.83
CA SER A 21 -6.75 18.74 -0.46
C SER A 21 -8.10 18.90 -1.19
N GLU A 22 -8.23 19.91 -2.04
CA GLU A 22 -9.39 20.08 -2.91
C GLU A 22 -9.28 19.11 -4.08
N SER A 23 -10.25 18.20 -4.19
CA SER A 23 -10.40 17.31 -5.34
C SER A 23 -10.77 18.08 -6.61
N THR A 24 -10.58 17.43 -7.76
CA THR A 24 -10.96 17.94 -9.07
C THR A 24 -11.78 16.90 -9.82
N THR A 25 -12.37 17.26 -10.97
CA THR A 25 -13.19 16.32 -11.75
C THR A 25 -12.47 15.88 -13.02
N SER A 26 -12.69 14.64 -13.44
CA SER A 26 -12.00 14.07 -14.60
C SER A 26 -12.28 14.81 -15.90
N ASP A 27 -13.42 15.48 -16.05
CA ASP A 27 -13.82 16.16 -17.29
C ASP A 27 -13.03 17.44 -17.60
N ILE A 28 -12.37 18.04 -16.59
CA ILE A 28 -11.51 19.22 -16.75
C ILE A 28 -10.01 18.88 -16.66
N VAL A 29 -9.68 17.60 -16.46
CA VAL A 29 -8.30 17.09 -16.45
C VAL A 29 -8.01 16.39 -17.77
N ALA A 30 -6.96 16.84 -18.46
CA ALA A 30 -6.48 16.19 -19.66
C ALA A 30 -5.87 14.82 -19.34
N THR A 31 -6.03 13.83 -20.22
CA THR A 31 -5.64 12.43 -19.99
C THR A 31 -4.18 12.31 -19.54
N GLU A 32 -3.27 13.02 -20.20
CA GLU A 32 -1.82 13.02 -19.94
C GLU A 32 -1.42 13.67 -18.59
N LYS A 33 -2.38 14.30 -17.90
CA LYS A 33 -2.21 14.87 -16.57
C LYS A 33 -2.77 13.96 -15.47
N ILE A 34 -3.37 12.83 -15.81
CA ILE A 34 -3.85 11.86 -14.84
C ILE A 34 -2.67 10.98 -14.43
N TRP A 35 -2.24 11.09 -13.20
CA TRP A 35 -1.37 10.12 -12.55
C TRP A 35 -2.23 9.04 -11.92
N ALA A 36 -1.84 7.78 -12.07
CA ALA A 36 -2.57 6.63 -11.55
C ALA A 36 -1.66 5.73 -10.72
N GLU A 37 -2.14 5.31 -9.56
CA GLU A 37 -1.59 4.19 -8.80
C GLU A 37 -2.64 3.09 -8.73
N ILE A 38 -2.27 1.92 -9.24
CA ILE A 38 -3.18 0.81 -9.46
C ILE A 38 -2.64 -0.40 -8.72
N ARG A 39 -3.45 -0.98 -7.83
CA ARG A 39 -3.04 -2.12 -7.00
C ARG A 39 -4.10 -3.22 -7.02
N LEU A 40 -3.64 -4.44 -7.29
CA LEU A 40 -4.38 -5.66 -7.00
C LEU A 40 -3.70 -6.38 -5.83
N THR A 41 -4.43 -6.67 -4.76
CA THR A 41 -3.94 -7.50 -3.64
C THR A 41 -4.81 -8.74 -3.50
N ALA A 42 -4.19 -9.91 -3.44
CA ALA A 42 -4.86 -11.19 -3.20
C ALA A 42 -4.28 -11.87 -1.94
N ASP A 43 -5.14 -12.33 -1.04
CA ASP A 43 -4.79 -12.88 0.29
C ASP A 43 -5.02 -14.40 0.42
N GLY A 44 -5.41 -15.04 -0.69
CA GLY A 44 -5.80 -16.45 -0.74
C GLY A 44 -7.29 -16.70 -0.52
N ASN A 45 -8.06 -15.69 -0.08
CA ASN A 45 -9.52 -15.76 0.08
C ASN A 45 -10.24 -14.88 -0.96
N ARG A 46 -9.74 -13.67 -1.18
CA ARG A 46 -10.31 -12.70 -2.12
C ARG A 46 -9.22 -11.82 -2.72
N ALA A 47 -9.57 -11.20 -3.85
CA ALA A 47 -8.78 -10.12 -4.43
C ALA A 47 -9.45 -8.77 -4.17
N ARG A 48 -8.68 -7.75 -3.80
CA ARG A 48 -9.10 -6.35 -3.75
C ARG A 48 -8.32 -5.58 -4.81
N VAL A 49 -9.03 -4.89 -5.69
CA VAL A 49 -8.48 -3.89 -6.60
C VAL A 49 -8.72 -2.52 -6.00
N VAL A 50 -7.69 -1.68 -5.99
CA VAL A 50 -7.76 -0.27 -5.63
C VAL A 50 -7.04 0.53 -6.70
N THR A 51 -7.60 1.67 -7.09
CA THR A 51 -6.92 2.62 -7.96
C THR A 51 -7.16 4.04 -7.47
N GLU A 52 -6.10 4.81 -7.42
CA GLU A 52 -6.14 6.24 -7.11
C GLU A 52 -5.80 7.03 -8.39
N PHE A 53 -6.47 8.16 -8.59
CA PHE A 53 -6.19 9.08 -9.68
C PHE A 53 -5.89 10.47 -9.16
N ASN A 54 -4.70 10.98 -9.44
CA ASN A 54 -4.26 12.30 -9.00
C ASN A 54 -3.83 13.18 -10.16
N LYS A 55 -4.00 14.49 -10.00
CA LYS A 55 -3.59 15.47 -11.01
C LYS A 55 -2.07 15.67 -10.97
N ASN A 56 -1.39 15.36 -12.08
CA ASN A 56 0.04 15.54 -12.37
C ASN A 56 1.05 14.69 -11.57
N SER A 57 0.74 14.23 -10.36
CA SER A 57 1.66 13.47 -9.49
C SER A 57 0.92 12.74 -8.37
N SER A 58 1.61 11.86 -7.64
CA SER A 58 1.08 11.15 -6.47
C SER A 58 0.57 12.04 -5.34
N ILE A 59 1.11 13.25 -5.18
CA ILE A 59 0.64 14.24 -4.18
C ILE A 59 -0.29 15.31 -4.76
N GLY A 60 -0.80 15.08 -5.98
CA GLY A 60 -1.72 15.98 -6.65
C GLY A 60 -3.13 15.91 -6.08
N ALA A 61 -3.98 16.87 -6.45
CA ALA A 61 -5.40 16.80 -6.14
C ALA A 61 -6.02 15.49 -6.67
N ASN A 62 -6.79 14.78 -5.83
CA ASN A 62 -7.53 13.60 -6.23
C ASN A 62 -8.55 13.94 -7.33
N ILE A 63 -8.75 13.01 -8.26
CA ILE A 63 -9.63 13.16 -9.42
C ILE A 63 -10.87 12.32 -9.20
N ILE A 64 -12.00 13.00 -9.04
CA ILE A 64 -13.34 12.40 -9.05
C ILE A 64 -13.75 12.18 -10.51
N LEU A 65 -14.08 10.95 -10.86
CA LEU A 65 -14.60 10.61 -12.18
C LEU A 65 -15.94 11.29 -12.43
N SER A 66 -16.02 12.02 -13.55
CA SER A 66 -17.28 12.59 -14.01
C SER A 66 -18.27 11.48 -14.42
N PRO A 67 -19.59 11.73 -14.46
CA PRO A 67 -20.59 10.69 -14.77
C PRO A 67 -20.44 9.98 -16.13
N SER A 68 -19.68 10.56 -17.06
CA SER A 68 -19.39 9.94 -18.36
C SER A 68 -18.16 9.03 -18.35
N ASP A 69 -17.34 9.13 -17.31
CA ASP A 69 -16.12 8.35 -17.16
C ASP A 69 -16.39 7.21 -16.18
N LYS A 70 -15.69 6.10 -16.36
CA LYS A 70 -15.73 4.98 -15.41
C LYS A 70 -14.39 4.26 -15.41
N VAL A 71 -14.09 3.64 -14.29
CA VAL A 71 -12.97 2.71 -14.19
C VAL A 71 -13.51 1.30 -13.94
N GLN A 72 -12.96 0.33 -14.65
CA GLN A 72 -13.32 -1.07 -14.48
C GLN A 72 -12.07 -1.93 -14.40
N ALA A 73 -12.20 -3.04 -13.69
CA ALA A 73 -11.17 -4.05 -13.53
C ALA A 73 -11.65 -5.37 -14.11
N THR A 74 -10.74 -6.06 -14.81
CA THR A 74 -10.91 -7.45 -15.24
C THR A 74 -9.90 -8.30 -14.48
N VAL A 75 -10.38 -9.28 -13.72
CA VAL A 75 -9.55 -10.25 -13.01
C VAL A 75 -10.00 -11.64 -13.46
N GLY A 76 -9.20 -12.28 -14.31
CA GLY A 76 -9.59 -13.53 -14.96
C GLY A 76 -10.84 -13.33 -15.83
N ASN A 77 -11.94 -14.01 -15.49
CA ASN A 77 -13.20 -13.92 -16.22
C ASN A 77 -14.20 -12.93 -15.60
N GLU A 78 -13.88 -12.31 -14.46
CA GLU A 78 -14.74 -11.34 -13.81
C GLU A 78 -14.41 -9.92 -14.26
N VAL A 79 -15.42 -9.16 -14.65
CA VAL A 79 -15.31 -7.72 -14.94
C VAL A 79 -16.19 -6.96 -13.96
N LYS A 80 -15.64 -5.96 -13.28
CA LYS A 80 -16.39 -5.08 -12.36
C LYS A 80 -16.04 -3.62 -12.60
N VAL A 81 -17.05 -2.77 -12.58
CA VAL A 81 -16.86 -1.33 -12.44
C VAL A 81 -16.47 -1.10 -10.99
N LEU A 82 -15.39 -0.34 -10.76
CA LEU A 82 -14.95 -0.04 -9.41
C LEU A 82 -15.81 1.08 -8.82
N GLU A 83 -16.08 0.97 -7.53
CA GLU A 83 -16.89 1.94 -6.78
C GLU A 83 -15.97 2.92 -6.08
N MET A 84 -16.38 4.18 -6.03
CA MET A 84 -15.64 5.22 -5.33
C MET A 84 -15.67 4.96 -3.81
N ASP A 85 -14.51 5.01 -3.17
CA ASP A 85 -14.34 5.03 -1.71
C ASP A 85 -13.85 6.43 -1.33
N GLU A 86 -14.65 7.16 -0.54
CA GLU A 86 -14.32 8.52 -0.12
C GLU A 86 -13.98 8.53 1.38
N ASP A 87 -12.70 8.74 1.69
CA ASP A 87 -12.25 9.18 3.00
C ASP A 87 -11.94 10.69 2.94
N ILE A 88 -12.00 11.38 4.09
CA ILE A 88 -11.94 12.86 4.20
C ILE A 88 -10.72 13.50 3.49
N LEU A 89 -9.69 12.71 3.15
CA LEU A 89 -8.45 13.15 2.51
C LEU A 89 -7.94 12.21 1.40
N ASP A 90 -8.70 11.18 1.03
CA ASP A 90 -8.28 10.17 0.05
C ASP A 90 -9.49 9.72 -0.77
N ILE A 91 -9.36 9.75 -2.10
CA ILE A 91 -10.41 9.28 -3.02
C ILE A 91 -9.79 8.20 -3.87
N ASP A 92 -10.24 6.98 -3.65
CA ASP A 92 -9.87 5.83 -4.45
C ASP A 92 -11.11 5.16 -5.08
N TYR A 93 -10.85 4.27 -6.03
CA TYR A 93 -11.86 3.42 -6.63
C TYR A 93 -11.50 1.97 -6.37
N GLN A 94 -12.43 1.21 -5.79
CA GLN A 94 -12.17 -0.15 -5.35
C GLN A 94 -13.21 -1.17 -5.81
N GLY A 95 -12.80 -2.43 -5.80
CA GLY A 95 -13.64 -3.56 -6.13
C GLY A 95 -13.09 -4.85 -5.56
N TYR A 96 -13.98 -5.75 -5.21
CA TYR A 96 -13.63 -7.05 -4.64
C TYR A 96 -13.95 -8.16 -5.64
N PHE A 97 -13.02 -9.09 -5.81
CA PHE A 97 -13.10 -10.22 -6.73
C PHE A 97 -12.96 -11.52 -5.95
N SER A 98 -13.48 -12.61 -6.52
CA SER A 98 -13.13 -13.94 -6.03
C SER A 98 -11.63 -14.16 -6.12
N GLN A 99 -11.08 -15.07 -5.30
CA GLN A 99 -9.65 -15.37 -5.34
C GLN A 99 -9.26 -15.83 -6.76
N PRO A 100 -8.41 -15.08 -7.47
CA PRO A 100 -7.97 -15.46 -8.80
C PRO A 100 -7.05 -16.68 -8.75
N ALA A 101 -7.02 -17.41 -9.86
CA ALA A 101 -6.00 -18.45 -10.06
C ALA A 101 -4.60 -17.82 -10.17
N LYS A 102 -3.55 -18.63 -10.00
CA LYS A 102 -2.17 -18.20 -10.24
C LYS A 102 -1.97 -17.67 -11.66
N ASN A 103 -1.05 -16.71 -11.83
CA ASN A 103 -0.72 -16.09 -13.11
C ASN A 103 -1.94 -15.50 -13.84
N THR A 104 -2.97 -15.10 -13.10
CA THR A 104 -4.14 -14.43 -13.67
C THR A 104 -3.72 -13.04 -14.12
N GLU A 105 -4.04 -12.71 -15.38
CA GLU A 105 -3.93 -11.35 -15.87
C GLU A 105 -4.98 -10.47 -15.18
N PHE A 106 -4.51 -9.36 -14.65
CA PHE A 106 -5.31 -8.25 -14.17
C PHE A 106 -5.19 -7.11 -15.15
N LYS A 107 -6.34 -6.58 -15.56
CA LYS A 107 -6.45 -5.43 -16.45
C LYS A 107 -7.30 -4.36 -15.79
N LEU A 108 -6.80 -3.14 -15.76
CA LEU A 108 -7.56 -1.94 -15.40
C LEU A 108 -7.83 -1.10 -16.65
N GLU A 109 -9.08 -0.68 -16.82
CA GLU A 109 -9.51 0.19 -17.91
C GLU A 109 -10.15 1.47 -17.35
N LEU A 110 -9.54 2.62 -17.63
CA LEU A 110 -10.17 3.93 -17.46
C LEU A 110 -10.84 4.33 -18.77
N ILE A 111 -12.16 4.37 -18.78
CA ILE A 111 -12.98 4.68 -19.95
C ILE A 111 -13.44 6.12 -19.84
N ARG A 112 -12.98 6.96 -20.77
CA ARG A 112 -13.28 8.40 -20.84
C ARG A 112 -14.21 8.67 -22.02
N SER A 113 -15.51 8.52 -21.80
CA SER A 113 -16.48 8.46 -22.90
C SER A 113 -16.57 9.76 -23.70
N LYS A 114 -16.40 10.94 -23.06
CA LYS A 114 -16.38 12.24 -23.76
C LYS A 114 -15.18 12.38 -24.71
N GLU A 115 -14.06 11.72 -24.40
CA GLU A 115 -12.86 11.73 -25.24
C GLU A 115 -12.82 10.55 -26.23
N ASN A 116 -13.78 9.62 -26.16
CA ASN A 116 -13.76 8.34 -26.87
C ASN A 116 -12.42 7.60 -26.68
N LYS A 117 -11.95 7.55 -25.43
CA LYS A 117 -10.68 6.91 -25.06
C LYS A 117 -10.90 5.83 -24.00
N THR A 118 -10.12 4.76 -24.11
CA THR A 118 -9.96 3.75 -23.07
C THR A 118 -8.47 3.61 -22.81
N LEU A 119 -8.03 3.87 -21.59
CA LEU A 119 -6.65 3.65 -21.16
C LEU A 119 -6.58 2.29 -20.50
N THR A 120 -5.64 1.44 -20.92
CA THR A 120 -5.53 0.07 -20.46
C THR A 120 -4.19 -0.20 -19.79
N SER A 121 -4.23 -0.64 -18.53
CA SER A 121 -3.05 -1.04 -17.78
C SER A 121 -3.18 -2.51 -17.37
N THR A 122 -2.09 -3.26 -17.41
CA THR A 122 -2.09 -4.71 -17.19
C THR A 122 -0.96 -5.14 -16.27
N VAL A 123 -1.22 -6.12 -15.43
CA VAL A 123 -0.21 -6.82 -14.63
C VAL A 123 -0.64 -8.27 -14.46
N VAL A 124 0.32 -9.16 -14.30
CA VAL A 124 0.03 -10.56 -13.97
C VAL A 124 0.20 -10.72 -12.47
N LEU A 125 -0.78 -11.32 -11.80
CA LEU A 125 -0.67 -11.65 -10.39
C LEU A 125 0.48 -12.65 -10.19
N PRO A 126 1.44 -12.38 -9.28
CA PRO A 126 2.55 -13.29 -9.04
C PRO A 126 2.07 -14.63 -8.46
N GLU A 127 2.99 -15.60 -8.38
CA GLU A 127 2.75 -16.87 -7.70
C GLU A 127 2.39 -16.65 -6.23
N GLU A 128 1.51 -17.51 -5.70
CA GLU A 128 1.01 -17.43 -4.32
C GLU A 128 2.16 -17.57 -3.31
N VAL A 129 2.05 -16.83 -2.20
CA VAL A 129 2.94 -17.00 -1.05
C VAL A 129 2.42 -18.14 -0.17
N LEU A 130 3.18 -19.22 -0.08
CA LEU A 130 2.90 -20.30 0.88
C LEU A 130 3.78 -20.12 2.12
N LEU A 131 3.15 -19.72 3.22
CA LEU A 131 3.78 -19.52 4.53
C LEU A 131 3.66 -20.79 5.39
N TYR A 132 4.79 -21.33 5.84
CA TYR A 132 4.84 -22.54 6.67
C TYR A 132 5.09 -22.26 8.16
N SER A 133 5.83 -21.20 8.46
CA SER A 133 6.19 -20.79 9.83
C SER A 133 6.06 -19.26 9.93
N PRO A 134 5.65 -18.68 11.07
CA PRO A 134 5.61 -19.24 12.43
C PRO A 134 4.48 -20.23 12.71
N VAL A 135 4.82 -21.36 13.34
CA VAL A 135 3.84 -22.36 13.85
C VAL A 135 3.50 -22.18 15.33
N ALA A 136 4.42 -21.61 16.12
CA ALA A 136 4.16 -21.32 17.53
C ALA A 136 3.43 -19.98 17.64
N SER A 137 2.49 -19.88 18.58
CA SER A 137 1.64 -18.70 18.78
C SER A 137 2.16 -17.75 19.87
N THR A 138 3.23 -18.08 20.60
CA THR A 138 3.73 -17.24 21.70
C THR A 138 5.26 -17.20 21.73
N TYR A 139 5.82 -16.00 21.86
CA TYR A 139 7.26 -15.73 21.90
C TYR A 139 7.60 -14.73 23.02
N ARG A 140 8.83 -14.74 23.51
CA ARG A 140 9.35 -13.66 24.38
C ARG A 140 9.96 -12.55 23.53
N LYS A 141 9.99 -11.32 24.03
CA LYS A 141 10.55 -10.16 23.30
C LYS A 141 12.02 -10.32 22.88
N ASP A 142 12.80 -11.18 23.55
CA ASP A 142 14.21 -11.45 23.21
C ASP A 142 14.37 -12.75 22.39
N SER A 143 13.26 -13.38 21.99
CA SER A 143 13.27 -14.61 21.18
C SER A 143 13.55 -14.31 19.70
N ARG A 144 13.70 -15.41 18.95
CA ARG A 144 13.74 -15.40 17.50
C ARG A 144 12.45 -16.00 16.95
N ILE A 145 11.94 -15.44 15.86
CA ILE A 145 10.86 -16.03 15.07
C ILE A 145 11.47 -16.49 13.75
N VAL A 146 11.37 -17.78 13.46
CA VAL A 146 11.75 -18.31 12.14
C VAL A 146 10.53 -18.25 11.25
N VAL A 147 10.67 -17.58 10.12
CA VAL A 147 9.66 -17.45 9.07
C VAL A 147 10.12 -18.30 7.90
N GLU A 148 9.29 -19.23 7.45
CA GLU A 148 9.61 -20.17 6.39
C GLU A 148 8.51 -20.14 5.34
N TRP A 149 8.89 -20.16 4.08
CA TRP A 149 7.97 -20.14 2.96
C TRP A 149 8.45 -21.07 1.84
N LYS A 150 7.58 -21.32 0.87
CA LYS A 150 7.98 -22.01 -0.35
C LYS A 150 8.71 -21.04 -1.30
N PRO A 151 10.00 -21.27 -1.60
CA PRO A 151 10.71 -20.46 -2.60
C PRO A 151 10.04 -20.53 -3.95
N VAL A 152 10.04 -19.41 -4.65
CA VAL A 152 9.64 -19.33 -6.06
C VAL A 152 10.72 -18.58 -6.84
N ASN A 153 11.13 -19.15 -7.97
CA ASN A 153 11.96 -18.45 -8.94
C ASN A 153 11.06 -17.84 -10.02
N GLU A 154 10.49 -16.68 -9.70
CA GLU A 154 9.70 -15.88 -10.63
C GLU A 154 10.47 -14.60 -10.97
N PRO A 155 10.70 -14.30 -12.26
CA PRO A 155 11.41 -13.09 -12.64
C PRO A 155 10.54 -11.84 -12.40
N ASN A 156 11.21 -10.72 -12.09
CA ASN A 156 10.60 -9.42 -11.89
C ASN A 156 9.58 -9.37 -10.74
N THR A 157 9.82 -10.16 -9.70
CA THR A 157 9.07 -10.09 -8.44
C THR A 157 9.98 -9.70 -7.29
N SER A 158 9.45 -8.99 -6.30
CA SER A 158 10.10 -8.78 -5.01
C SER A 158 9.32 -9.50 -3.91
N LEU A 159 10.03 -10.07 -2.93
CA LEU A 159 9.45 -10.66 -1.74
C LEU A 159 9.79 -9.78 -0.53
N THR A 160 8.79 -9.47 0.26
CA THR A 160 8.94 -8.63 1.44
C THR A 160 8.30 -9.30 2.64
N LEU A 161 8.88 -9.07 3.81
CA LEU A 161 8.35 -9.49 5.08
C LEU A 161 8.02 -8.26 5.91
N SER A 162 6.82 -8.24 6.47
CA SER A 162 6.44 -7.31 7.52
C SER A 162 6.10 -8.08 8.79
N PHE A 163 6.62 -7.58 9.91
CA PHE A 163 6.19 -7.96 11.25
C PHE A 163 5.55 -6.74 11.88
N ASN A 164 4.30 -6.86 12.29
CA ASN A 164 3.58 -5.79 12.97
C ASN A 164 3.15 -6.29 14.34
N ALA A 165 3.38 -5.47 15.37
CA ALA A 165 2.97 -5.73 16.74
C ALA A 165 2.19 -4.54 17.30
N SER A 166 1.05 -4.83 17.91
CA SER A 166 0.24 -3.90 18.67
C SER A 166 0.42 -4.19 20.17
N CYS A 167 1.00 -3.24 20.87
CA CYS A 167 1.28 -3.27 22.30
C CYS A 167 0.44 -2.21 23.03
N THR A 168 0.44 -2.28 24.37
CA THR A 168 -0.13 -1.22 25.22
C THR A 168 0.98 -0.52 25.99
N THR A 169 0.95 0.80 26.07
CA THR A 169 1.86 1.59 26.91
C THR A 169 1.46 1.50 28.39
N ASN A 170 2.33 2.00 29.27
CA ASN A 170 2.06 2.11 30.71
C ASN A 170 0.85 3.02 31.03
N THR A 171 0.51 3.96 30.14
CA THR A 171 -0.68 4.83 30.25
C THR A 171 -1.97 4.16 29.78
N GLY A 172 -1.86 2.99 29.11
CA GLY A 172 -3.01 2.28 28.55
C GLY A 172 -3.24 2.54 27.06
N ASP A 173 -2.43 3.40 26.44
CA ASP A 173 -2.57 3.77 25.02
C ASP A 173 -2.02 2.66 24.10
N PRO A 174 -2.56 2.50 22.87
CA PRO A 174 -1.99 1.58 21.90
C PRO A 174 -0.63 2.07 21.39
N SER A 175 0.27 1.14 21.09
CA SER A 175 1.56 1.39 20.47
C SER A 175 1.82 0.37 19.37
N SER A 176 1.99 0.83 18.14
CA SER A 176 2.31 -0.01 16.99
C SER A 176 3.82 -0.06 16.77
N ILE A 177 4.32 -1.26 16.49
CA ILE A 177 5.74 -1.54 16.22
C ILE A 177 5.79 -2.35 14.93
N ASN A 178 6.55 -1.85 13.97
CA ASN A 178 6.67 -2.48 12.66
C ASN A 178 8.14 -2.81 12.39
N HIS A 179 8.39 -3.94 11.76
CA HIS A 179 9.67 -4.32 11.20
C HIS A 179 9.43 -4.78 9.76
N TYR A 180 10.27 -4.32 8.85
CA TYR A 180 10.13 -4.58 7.43
C TYR A 180 11.49 -4.96 6.84
N VAL A 181 11.49 -5.93 5.94
CA VAL A 181 12.70 -6.39 5.24
C VAL A 181 12.35 -6.90 3.84
N GLU A 182 13.17 -6.55 2.85
CA GLU A 182 13.19 -7.20 1.55
C GLU A 182 13.98 -8.50 1.64
N LEU A 183 13.46 -9.55 1.00
CA LEU A 183 14.01 -10.90 1.06
C LEU A 183 14.40 -11.39 -0.33
N ASP A 184 15.40 -12.26 -0.38
CA ASP A 184 15.61 -13.12 -1.54
C ASP A 184 14.64 -14.31 -1.43
N ASP A 185 13.72 -14.44 -2.41
CA ASP A 185 12.72 -15.52 -2.40
C ASP A 185 13.39 -16.91 -2.44
N ASN A 186 14.61 -17.01 -2.99
CA ASN A 186 15.34 -18.28 -3.09
C ASN A 186 15.80 -18.82 -1.72
N ASP A 187 15.88 -17.98 -0.68
CA ASP A 187 16.34 -18.41 0.64
C ASP A 187 15.33 -19.33 1.34
N GLY A 188 14.03 -19.11 1.10
CA GLY A 188 12.94 -19.89 1.71
C GLY A 188 12.77 -19.73 3.22
N SER A 189 13.64 -18.95 3.88
CA SER A 189 13.55 -18.70 5.31
C SER A 189 14.20 -17.36 5.71
N TYR A 190 13.68 -16.77 6.78
CA TYR A 190 14.23 -15.59 7.42
C TYR A 190 14.02 -15.66 8.93
N THR A 191 15.00 -15.18 9.70
CA THR A 191 14.89 -15.15 11.16
C THR A 191 14.73 -13.72 11.65
N ILE A 192 13.56 -13.42 12.21
CA ILE A 192 13.31 -12.17 12.92
C ILE A 192 13.93 -12.29 14.32
N LEU A 193 14.88 -11.40 14.63
CA LEU A 193 15.44 -11.26 15.96
C LEU A 193 14.63 -10.21 16.72
N LEU A 194 13.66 -10.64 17.54
CA LEU A 194 12.78 -9.72 18.27
C LEU A 194 13.56 -8.78 19.19
N GLY A 195 14.65 -9.29 19.78
CA GLY A 195 15.58 -8.54 20.62
C GLY A 195 16.24 -7.33 19.93
N SER A 196 16.17 -7.27 18.60
CA SER A 196 16.73 -6.17 17.78
C SER A 196 15.67 -5.18 17.30
N ILE A 197 14.38 -5.42 17.56
CA ILE A 197 13.29 -4.51 17.17
C ILE A 197 13.11 -3.47 18.27
N GLU A 198 13.76 -2.32 18.15
CA GLU A 198 13.80 -1.24 19.15
C GLU A 198 12.43 -0.94 19.80
N GLY A 199 11.37 -0.93 18.99
CA GLY A 199 10.00 -0.71 19.46
C GLY A 199 9.55 -1.63 20.59
N LEU A 200 9.96 -2.91 20.58
CA LEU A 200 9.58 -3.91 21.60
C LEU A 200 10.32 -3.73 22.94
N HIS A 201 11.36 -2.88 22.96
CA HIS A 201 12.21 -2.65 24.13
C HIS A 201 12.01 -1.27 24.75
N LYS A 202 11.03 -0.49 24.27
CA LYS A 202 10.73 0.81 24.85
C LYS A 202 10.21 0.67 26.29
N ASP A 203 10.78 1.45 27.20
CA ASP A 203 10.44 1.41 28.63
C ASP A 203 9.00 1.86 28.94
N ASN A 204 8.39 2.61 28.03
CA ASN A 204 7.00 3.05 28.17
C ASN A 204 5.98 1.95 27.84
N LEU A 205 6.39 0.75 27.41
CA LEU A 205 5.49 -0.38 27.19
C LEU A 205 5.08 -1.04 28.51
N ASN A 206 3.82 -1.45 28.58
CA ASN A 206 3.29 -2.18 29.73
C ASN A 206 3.73 -3.64 29.70
N LYS A 207 4.80 -3.96 30.43
CA LYS A 207 5.41 -5.30 30.50
C LYS A 207 4.48 -6.38 31.09
N LYS A 208 3.32 -6.02 31.65
CA LYS A 208 2.31 -6.98 32.15
C LYS A 208 1.29 -7.41 31.09
N LYS A 209 1.24 -6.70 29.96
CA LYS A 209 0.35 -7.01 28.85
C LYS A 209 1.18 -7.52 27.67
N PRO A 210 0.81 -8.64 27.04
CA PRO A 210 1.47 -9.07 25.82
C PRO A 210 1.14 -8.14 24.66
N CYS A 211 1.99 -8.14 23.64
CA CYS A 211 1.66 -7.57 22.34
C CYS A 211 1.02 -8.62 21.45
N LYS A 212 0.05 -8.21 20.64
CA LYS A 212 -0.51 -9.01 19.55
C LYS A 212 0.27 -8.69 18.29
N SER A 213 0.64 -9.71 17.52
CA SER A 213 1.47 -9.52 16.33
C SER A 213 1.13 -10.50 15.23
N HIS A 214 1.60 -10.21 14.03
CA HIS A 214 1.54 -11.10 12.88
C HIS A 214 2.77 -10.89 12.00
N VAL A 215 3.10 -11.93 11.25
CA VAL A 215 4.05 -11.84 10.14
C VAL A 215 3.26 -11.91 8.85
N THR A 216 3.52 -11.01 7.92
CA THR A 216 2.97 -11.06 6.57
C THR A 216 4.11 -11.11 5.57
N LEU A 217 4.05 -12.09 4.66
CA LEU A 217 4.86 -12.12 3.47
C LEU A 217 4.05 -11.59 2.29
N SER A 218 4.66 -10.73 1.49
CA SER A 218 4.05 -10.13 0.30
C SER A 218 4.98 -10.27 -0.89
N ARG A 219 4.52 -10.96 -1.93
CA ARG A 219 5.19 -11.04 -3.22
C ARG A 219 4.55 -10.04 -4.18
N LEU A 220 5.33 -9.09 -4.66
CA LEU A 220 4.89 -8.01 -5.55
C LEU A 220 5.43 -8.22 -6.96
N LYS A 221 4.60 -7.88 -7.95
CA LYS A 221 4.98 -7.81 -9.36
C LYS A 221 4.51 -6.52 -9.98
N GLU A 222 5.42 -5.83 -10.66
CA GLU A 222 5.09 -4.64 -11.45
C GLU A 222 4.50 -5.02 -12.81
N GLY A 223 3.61 -4.18 -13.32
CA GLY A 223 3.00 -4.34 -14.63
C GLY A 223 3.32 -3.20 -15.60
N THR A 224 2.42 -3.01 -16.56
CA THR A 224 2.52 -2.00 -17.61
C THR A 224 1.33 -1.06 -17.52
N VAL A 225 1.61 0.23 -17.37
CA VAL A 225 0.60 1.28 -17.39
C VAL A 225 0.44 1.83 -18.80
N ASP A 226 -0.79 2.23 -19.17
CA ASP A 226 -1.05 2.92 -20.44
C ASP A 226 -0.18 4.17 -20.56
N SER A 227 0.57 4.29 -21.66
CA SER A 227 1.50 5.41 -21.90
C SER A 227 0.83 6.78 -21.95
N GLN A 228 -0.50 6.85 -22.10
CA GLN A 228 -1.25 8.10 -22.04
C GLN A 228 -1.44 8.62 -20.62
N PHE A 229 -1.27 7.79 -19.59
CA PHE A 229 -1.20 8.29 -18.22
C PHE A 229 0.06 9.13 -18.01
N LYS A 230 0.03 9.97 -16.98
CA LYS A 230 1.17 10.77 -16.57
C LYS A 230 2.34 9.86 -16.19
N SER A 231 3.55 10.21 -16.67
CA SER A 231 4.79 9.55 -16.25
C SER A 231 4.89 9.44 -14.73
N GLY A 232 5.31 8.27 -14.25
CA GLY A 232 5.36 7.92 -12.82
C GLY A 232 4.11 7.20 -12.32
N SER A 233 3.08 7.06 -13.15
CA SER A 233 1.95 6.16 -12.86
C SER A 233 2.43 4.72 -12.78
N SER A 234 1.79 3.91 -11.94
CA SER A 234 2.19 2.52 -11.68
C SER A 234 1.00 1.56 -11.65
N ILE A 235 1.29 0.30 -11.94
CA ILE A 235 0.37 -0.81 -11.69
C ILE A 235 1.17 -1.97 -11.12
N HIS A 236 0.70 -2.52 -10.00
CA HIS A 236 1.32 -3.68 -9.39
C HIS A 236 0.27 -4.67 -8.86
N ALA A 237 0.69 -5.93 -8.77
CA ALA A 237 -0.10 -7.01 -8.19
C ALA A 237 0.66 -7.65 -7.04
N ILE A 238 -0.06 -7.98 -5.96
CA ILE A 238 0.48 -8.48 -4.71
C ILE A 238 -0.23 -9.77 -4.34
N GLN A 239 0.55 -10.82 -4.07
CA GLN A 239 0.10 -11.97 -3.31
C GLN A 239 0.57 -11.82 -1.88
N GLU A 240 -0.35 -11.86 -0.91
CA GLU A 240 -0.02 -11.76 0.50
C GLU A 240 -0.43 -13.02 1.27
N LYS A 241 0.37 -13.36 2.28
CA LYS A 241 0.02 -14.37 3.26
C LYS A 241 0.46 -13.96 4.64
N GLY A 242 -0.52 -13.80 5.53
CA GLY A 242 -0.32 -13.58 6.96
C GLY A 242 -0.20 -14.88 7.73
N SER A 243 0.58 -14.86 8.82
CA SER A 243 0.51 -15.87 9.87
C SER A 243 -0.77 -15.73 10.68
N GLU A 244 -1.07 -16.74 11.48
CA GLU A 244 -1.99 -16.57 12.62
C GLU A 244 -1.46 -15.51 13.60
N GLU A 245 -2.34 -14.99 14.47
CA GLU A 245 -1.95 -14.03 15.51
C GLU A 245 -0.93 -14.66 16.47
N LEU A 246 0.16 -13.94 16.69
CA LEU A 246 1.25 -14.30 17.60
C LEU A 246 1.21 -13.38 18.83
N THR A 247 1.49 -13.95 19.99
CA THR A 247 1.56 -13.24 21.27
C THR A 247 3.03 -13.01 21.65
N ILE A 248 3.42 -11.75 21.87
CA ILE A 248 4.78 -11.41 22.35
C ILE A 248 4.72 -11.03 23.83
N LEU A 249 5.39 -11.82 24.66
CA LEU A 249 5.58 -11.57 26.08
C LEU A 249 6.73 -10.58 26.28
N LEU A 250 6.46 -9.48 27.00
CA LEU A 250 7.44 -8.42 27.24
C LEU A 250 8.29 -8.63 28.52
N ASN A 251 8.01 -9.69 29.28
CA ASN A 251 8.65 -10.01 30.56
C ASN A 251 9.59 -11.22 30.52
#